data_AF-A0A2P2J4E0-F1
#
_entry.id   AF-A0A2P2J4E0-F1
#
_cell.length_a   1.000
_cell.length_b   1.000
_cell.length_c   1.000
_cell.angle_alpha   90.00
_cell.angle_beta   90.00
_cell.angle_gamma   90.00
#
_symmetry.space_group_name_H-M   'P 1'
#
loop_
_entity.id
_entity.type
_entity.pdbx_description
1 polymer ?
#
loop_
_entity_poly.entity_id
_entity_poly.type
_entity_poly.pdbx_seq_one_letter_code
_entity_poly.pdbx_strand_id
1 'polypeptide(L)' 'MNLAMEELSTTLAAMIQCFDWKVVNPPGANPEACNTVLDMSERPGLTAPRAQDLVCVPLARIDNIIVS' A
#
# COMPACT_ATOMS: atom_id res chain seq x y z
N MET A 1 -16.10 -16.43 -17.41
CA MET A 1 -14.93 -16.38 -16.50
C MET A 1 -13.97 -15.35 -17.07
N ASN A 2 -13.70 -14.25 -16.37
CA ASN A 2 -12.85 -13.15 -16.88
C ASN A 2 -11.50 -13.23 -16.17
N LEU A 3 -10.47 -13.70 -16.88
CA LEU A 3 -9.15 -13.95 -16.35
C LEU A 3 -8.55 -12.70 -15.67
N ALA A 4 -8.80 -11.51 -16.22
CA ALA A 4 -8.28 -10.26 -15.67
C ALA A 4 -8.82 -9.98 -14.25
N MET A 5 -10.08 -10.31 -13.98
CA MET A 5 -10.68 -10.10 -12.66
C MET A 5 -10.20 -11.14 -11.64
N GLU A 6 -9.94 -12.37 -12.10
CA GLU A 6 -9.43 -13.45 -11.24
C GLU A 6 -7.98 -13.22 -10.86
N GLU A 7 -7.15 -12.80 -11.81
CA GLU A 7 -5.77 -12.41 -11.55
C GLU A 7 -5.70 -11.25 -10.55
N LEU A 8 -6.48 -10.18 -10.78
CA LEU A 8 -6.52 -9.02 -9.90
C LEU A 8 -6.90 -9.40 -8.47
N SER A 9 -7.97 -10.20 -8.33
CA SER A 9 -8.47 -10.61 -7.01
C SER A 9 -7.48 -11.50 -6.28
N THR A 10 -6.85 -12.45 -6.99
CA THR A 10 -5.86 -13.37 -6.41
C THR A 10 -4.60 -12.63 -5.98
N THR A 11 -4.12 -11.70 -6.82
CA THR A 11 -2.94 -10.89 -6.53
C THR A 11 -3.19 -9.98 -5.31
N LEU A 12 -4.36 -9.32 -5.26
CA LEU A 12 -4.74 -8.48 -4.13
C LEU A 12 -4.82 -9.30 -2.83
N ALA A 13 -5.43 -10.49 -2.87
CA ALA A 13 -5.50 -11.37 -1.71
C ALA A 13 -4.11 -11.75 -1.18
N ALA A 14 -3.17 -12.10 -2.08
CA ALA A 14 -1.80 -12.41 -1.70
C ALA A 14 -1.07 -11.20 -1.09
N MET A 15 -1.27 -10.00 -1.64
CA MET A 15 -0.70 -8.76 -1.09
C MET A 15 -1.17 -8.46 0.34
N ILE A 16 -2.45 -8.69 0.63
CA ILE A 16 -3.03 -8.43 1.95
C ILE A 16 -2.61 -9.51 2.95
N GLN A 17 -2.63 -10.78 2.55
CA GLN A 17 -2.33 -11.90 3.43
C GLN A 17 -0.85 -11.94 3.82
N CYS A 18 0.04 -11.76 2.85
CA CYS A 18 1.47 -12.03 3.03
C CYS A 18 2.27 -10.83 3.52
N PHE A 19 1.71 -9.61 3.56
CA PHE A 19 2.47 -8.41 3.89
C PHE A 19 1.73 -7.47 4.85
N ASP A 20 2.48 -6.95 5.82
CA ASP A 20 2.16 -5.70 6.49
C ASP A 20 2.74 -4.53 5.68
N TRP A 21 2.15 -3.34 5.81
CA TRP A 21 2.54 -2.19 4.99
C TRP A 21 3.03 -1.05 5.87
N LYS A 22 4.30 -0.65 5.68
CA LYS A 22 4.87 0.51 6.36
C LYS A 22 4.73 1.74 5.46
N VAL A 23 3.98 2.73 5.91
CA VAL A 23 3.91 4.04 5.25
C VAL A 23 5.26 4.73 5.38
N VAL A 24 5.76 5.27 4.28
CA VAL A 24 7.01 6.01 4.23
C VAL A 24 6.79 7.35 3.54
N ASN A 25 7.65 8.31 3.87
CA ASN A 25 7.64 9.59 3.19
C ASN A 25 7.98 9.41 1.70
N PRO A 26 7.32 10.17 0.80
CA PRO A 26 7.69 10.18 -0.60
C PRO A 26 9.13 10.71 -0.78
N PRO A 27 9.83 10.34 -1.88
CA PRO A 27 11.17 10.82 -2.15
C PRO A 27 11.24 12.36 -2.12
N GLY A 28 12.16 12.91 -1.33
CA GLY A 28 12.34 14.37 -1.19
C GLY A 28 11.47 15.04 -0.13
N ALA A 29 10.59 14.30 0.56
CA ALA A 29 9.88 14.83 1.72
C ALA A 29 10.78 14.93 2.96
N ASN A 30 10.44 15.87 3.83
CA ASN A 30 11.13 16.09 5.10
C ASN A 30 11.03 14.81 5.99
N PRO A 31 12.16 14.33 6.54
CA PRO A 31 12.18 13.10 7.33
C PRO A 31 11.26 13.14 8.56
N GLU A 32 10.97 14.33 9.08
CA GLU A 32 10.18 14.55 10.30
C GLU A 32 8.66 14.51 10.07
N ALA A 33 8.17 14.60 8.82
CA ALA A 33 6.72 14.62 8.53
C ALA A 33 6.06 13.23 8.47
N CYS A 34 6.83 12.16 8.72
CA CYS A 34 6.36 10.78 8.56
C CYS A 34 5.11 10.42 9.41
N ASN A 35 4.74 11.25 10.38
CA ASN A 35 3.80 10.90 11.43
C ASN A 35 2.58 11.82 11.61
N THR A 36 2.33 12.83 10.77
CA THR A 36 1.40 13.90 11.18
C THR A 36 0.33 14.25 10.17
N VAL A 37 -0.38 13.25 9.65
CA VAL A 37 -1.57 13.35 8.77
C VAL A 37 -1.24 13.18 7.28
N LEU A 38 -1.94 12.23 6.66
CA LEU A 38 -1.91 11.98 5.22
C LEU A 38 -2.83 13.00 4.52
N ASP A 39 -2.28 13.81 3.63
CA ASP A 39 -3.07 14.72 2.80
C ASP A 39 -3.82 13.93 1.72
N MET A 40 -5.15 14.02 1.76
CA MET A 40 -6.04 13.37 0.79
C MET A 40 -6.55 14.34 -0.27
N SER A 41 -5.96 15.52 -0.44
CA SER A 41 -6.29 16.43 -1.53
C SER A 41 -6.12 15.74 -2.90
N GLU A 42 -6.94 16.10 -3.87
CA GLU A 42 -6.96 15.50 -5.21
C GLU A 42 -6.23 16.37 -6.22
N ARG A 43 -5.52 15.75 -7.17
CA ARG A 43 -5.03 16.41 -8.39
C ARG A 43 -6.00 16.11 -9.56
N PRO A 44 -6.04 16.96 -10.59
CA PRO A 44 -6.88 16.69 -11.76
C PRO A 44 -6.57 15.33 -12.41
N GLY A 45 -7.60 14.55 -12.73
CA GLY A 45 -7.45 13.27 -13.43
C GLY A 45 -8.73 12.42 -13.47
N LEU A 46 -8.77 11.42 -14.35
CA LEU A 46 -9.95 10.57 -14.55
C LEU A 46 -10.24 9.65 -13.35
N THR A 47 -9.22 9.29 -12.58
CA THR A 47 -9.29 8.31 -11.48
C THR A 47 -9.34 8.96 -10.09
N ALA A 48 -9.61 10.27 -10.00
CA ALA A 48 -9.47 11.06 -8.77
C ALA A 48 -8.11 10.82 -8.06
N PRO A 49 -6.98 10.98 -8.78
CA PRO A 49 -5.67 10.75 -8.19
C PRO A 49 -5.40 11.74 -7.04
N ARG A 50 -4.70 11.28 -5.99
CA ARG A 50 -4.29 12.15 -4.88
C ARG A 50 -3.17 13.09 -5.32
N ALA A 51 -3.12 14.27 -4.71
CA ALA A 51 -2.10 15.28 -4.99
C ALA A 51 -0.70 14.79 -4.61
N GLN A 52 -0.63 13.98 -3.55
CA GLN A 52 0.55 13.30 -3.08
C GLN A 52 0.29 11.79 -3.09
N ASP A 53 1.18 11.03 -3.71
CA ASP A 53 1.04 9.58 -3.77
C ASP A 53 1.34 8.97 -2.39
N LEU A 54 0.52 8.01 -1.94
CA LEU A 54 0.82 7.22 -0.75
C LEU A 54 1.93 6.23 -1.09
N VAL A 55 3.06 6.32 -0.39
CA VAL A 55 4.19 5.40 -0.57
C VAL A 55 4.26 4.43 0.60
N CYS A 56 4.26 3.14 0.29
CA CYS A 56 4.34 2.07 1.29
C CYS A 56 5.42 1.05 0.91
N VAL A 57 6.04 0.46 1.92
CA VAL A 57 6.98 -0.66 1.76
C VAL A 57 6.33 -1.93 2.32
N PRO A 58 6.21 -3.01 1.53
CA PRO A 58 5.69 -4.28 2.02
C PRO A 58 6.71 -4.95 2.95
N LEU A 59 6.24 -5.37 4.12
CA LEU A 59 6.99 -6.13 5.12
C LEU A 59 6.39 -7.53 5.18
N ALA A 60 7.18 -8.57 4.90
CA ALA A 60 6.68 -9.95 4.88
C ALA A 60 6.12 -10.34 6.25
N ARG A 61 4.87 -10.82 6.27
CA ARG A 61 4.24 -11.43 7.44
C ARG A 61 4.82 -12.83 7.61
N ILE A 62 5.77 -12.97 8.53
CA ILE A 62 6.25 -14.28 8.95
C ILE A 62 5.41 -14.69 10.15
N ASP A 63 4.31 -15.40 9.89
CA ASP A 63 3.57 -16.02 10.96
C ASP A 63 4.46 -17.12 11.55
N ASN A 64 4.88 -16.97 12.81
CA ASN A 64 5.49 -18.06 13.55
C ASN A 64 4.41 -19.12 13.75
N ILE A 65 4.27 -20.04 12.79
CA ILE A 65 3.58 -21.30 13.03
C ILE A 65 4.42 -22.00 14.09
N ILE A 66 4.01 -21.84 15.35
CA ILE A 66 4.56 -22.58 16.48
C ILE A 66 4.30 -24.04 16.15
N VAL A 67 5.36 -24.76 15.78
CA VAL A 67 5.33 -26.22 15.67
C VAL A 67 5.26 -26.74 17.11
N SER A 68 4.04 -26.86 17.63
CA SER A 68 3.75 -27.53 18.91
C SER A 68 3.56 -29.03 18.70
#